data_AF-A0A3S1PM69-F1
#
_entry.id   AF-A0A3S1PM69-F1
#
_cell.length_a   1.000
_cell.length_b   1.000
_cell.length_c   1.000
_cell.angle_alpha   90.00
_cell.angle_beta   90.00
_cell.angle_gamma   90.00
#
_symmetry.space_group_name_H-M   'P 1'
#
loop_
_entity.id
_entity.type
_entity.pdbx_description
1 polymer ?
#
loop_
_entity_poly.entity_id
_entity_poly.type
_entity_poly.pdbx_seq_one_letter_code
_entity_poly.pdbx_strand_id
1 'polypeptide(L)' 'MTSLQTDDHAACCDSSKVEIGLRFIQDTPRHLRGPAIPALRGLGLTAREACEAVRQHNLAMARAG' A
#
# COMPACT_ATOMS: atom_id res chain seq x y z
N MET A 1 -4.72 29.45 -11.41
CA MET A 1 -5.52 28.80 -10.35
C MET A 1 -4.86 27.46 -10.07
N THR A 2 -4.13 27.37 -8.97
CA THR A 2 -3.30 26.22 -8.61
C THR A 2 -4.19 25.03 -8.24
N SER A 3 -4.03 23.93 -8.99
CA SER A 3 -4.68 22.65 -8.70
C SER A 3 -4.07 22.06 -7.43
N LEU A 4 -4.73 22.30 -6.29
CA LEU A 4 -4.34 21.84 -4.95
C LEU A 4 -5.19 20.61 -4.60
N GLN A 5 -5.13 19.57 -5.42
CA GLN A 5 -5.78 18.31 -5.19
C GLN A 5 -4.87 17.19 -5.67
N THR A 6 -4.01 16.67 -4.79
CA THR A 6 -3.54 15.27 -4.77
C THR A 6 -2.42 15.12 -3.72
N ASP A 7 -2.68 15.11 -2.40
CA ASP A 7 -1.79 14.38 -1.48
C ASP A 7 -2.32 14.13 -0.06
N ASP A 8 -3.64 14.12 0.12
CA ASP A 8 -4.21 13.88 1.45
C ASP A 8 -4.06 12.40 1.90
N HIS A 9 -3.69 11.50 0.98
CA HIS A 9 -3.49 10.08 1.28
C HIS A 9 -2.07 9.76 1.79
N ALA A 10 -1.04 10.46 1.32
CA ALA A 10 0.34 10.22 1.76
C ALA A 10 0.71 10.96 3.05
N ALA A 11 0.12 12.13 3.30
CA ALA A 11 0.50 13.01 4.41
C ALA A 11 0.19 12.48 5.83
N CYS A 12 -0.60 11.43 5.96
CA CYS A 12 -1.18 10.98 7.23
C CYS A 12 -0.97 9.49 7.56
N CYS A 13 -0.39 8.72 6.65
CA CYS A 13 -0.07 7.32 6.92
C CYS A 13 1.35 7.24 7.48
N ASP A 14 1.59 6.43 8.51
CA ASP A 14 2.95 6.17 8.98
C ASP A 14 3.71 5.47 7.84
N SER A 15 4.68 6.19 7.26
CA SER A 15 5.43 5.72 6.09
C SER A 15 6.12 4.39 6.36
N SER A 16 6.52 4.13 7.62
CA SER A 16 7.21 2.92 8.04
C SER A 16 6.30 1.68 7.90
N LYS A 17 5.04 1.78 8.31
CA LYS A 17 4.08 0.68 8.21
C LYS A 17 3.64 0.42 6.77
N VAL A 18 3.47 1.48 5.99
CA VAL A 18 3.16 1.36 4.56
C VAL A 18 4.30 0.66 3.83
N GLU A 19 5.56 0.99 4.13
CA GLU A 19 6.73 0.32 3.54
C GLU A 19 6.80 -1.16 3.90
N ILE A 20 6.51 -1.53 5.16
CA ILE A 20 6.41 -2.94 5.59
C ILE A 20 5.34 -3.67 4.76
N GLY A 21 4.17 -3.06 4.59
CA GLY A 21 3.10 -3.66 3.80
C GLY A 21 3.45 -3.80 2.32
N LEU A 22 4.16 -2.81 1.75
CA LEU A 22 4.64 -2.85 0.38
C LEU A 22 5.62 -4.01 0.15
N ARG A 23 6.63 -4.15 1.03
CA ARG A 23 7.60 -5.26 0.98
C ARG A 23 6.89 -6.61 1.12
N PHE A 24 5.99 -6.75 2.08
CA PHE A 24 5.22 -7.98 2.25
C PHE A 24 4.47 -8.39 0.98
N ILE A 25 3.81 -7.45 0.29
CA ILE A 25 3.08 -7.75 -0.95
C ILE A 25 4.03 -8.14 -2.09
N GLN A 26 5.20 -7.50 -2.19
CA GLN A 26 6.21 -7.79 -3.20
C GLN A 26 6.84 -9.17 -2.99
N ASP A 27 7.18 -9.49 -1.74
CA ASP A 27 7.92 -10.70 -1.39
C ASP A 27 7.00 -11.92 -1.23
N THR A 28 5.70 -11.71 -0.96
CA THR A 28 4.75 -12.80 -0.71
C THR A 28 3.78 -12.99 -1.89
N PRO A 29 3.93 -14.08 -2.66
CA PRO A 29 3.03 -14.41 -3.76
C PRO A 29 1.56 -14.49 -3.34
N ARG A 30 0.64 -14.07 -4.21
CA ARG A 30 -0.80 -14.02 -3.93
C ARG A 30 -1.38 -15.34 -3.42
N HIS A 31 -0.90 -16.48 -3.93
CA HIS A 31 -1.39 -17.80 -3.52
C HIS A 31 -1.02 -18.17 -2.08
N LEU A 32 0.02 -17.53 -1.50
CA LEU A 32 0.43 -17.72 -0.11
C LEU A 32 -0.21 -16.68 0.83
N ARG A 33 -0.20 -15.39 0.44
CA ARG A 33 -0.77 -14.32 1.28
C ARG A 33 -2.28 -14.21 1.22
N GLY A 34 -2.92 -14.71 0.16
CA GLY A 34 -4.33 -14.47 -0.11
C GLY A 34 -4.64 -13.01 -0.48
N PRO A 35 -5.85 -12.52 -0.17
CA PRO A 35 -6.25 -11.14 -0.46
C PRO A 35 -5.36 -10.11 0.26
N ALA A 36 -4.94 -9.06 -0.46
CA ALA A 36 -3.92 -8.11 0.03
C ALA A 36 -4.36 -7.36 1.30
N ILE A 37 -5.55 -6.76 1.29
CA ILE A 37 -6.01 -5.91 2.40
C ILE A 37 -6.18 -6.70 3.71
N PRO A 38 -6.87 -7.86 3.74
CA PRO A 38 -6.92 -8.70 4.95
C PRO A 38 -5.54 -9.13 5.45
N ALA A 39 -4.63 -9.54 4.56
CA ALA A 39 -3.29 -9.96 4.94
C ALA A 39 -2.50 -8.82 5.62
N LEU A 40 -2.54 -7.61 5.03
CA LEU A 40 -1.90 -6.43 5.60
C LEU A 40 -2.52 -6.02 6.95
N ARG A 41 -3.84 -6.14 7.09
CA ARG A 41 -4.49 -5.90 8.40
C ARG A 41 -4.05 -6.92 9.45
N GLY A 42 -3.80 -8.16 9.06
CA GLY A 42 -3.22 -9.19 9.93
C GLY A 42 -1.80 -8.85 10.41
N LEU A 43 -1.06 -8.01 9.68
CA LEU A 43 0.26 -7.50 10.06
C LEU A 43 0.19 -6.24 10.96
N GLY A 44 -1.01 -5.79 11.33
CA GLY A 44 -1.19 -4.62 12.20
C GLY A 44 -1.24 -3.27 11.46
N LEU A 45 -1.45 -3.28 10.14
CA LEU A 45 -1.78 -2.09 9.37
C LEU A 45 -3.26 -1.74 9.55
N THR A 46 -3.55 -0.45 9.64
CA THR A 46 -4.91 0.08 9.51
C THR A 46 -5.43 -0.14 8.09
N ALA A 47 -6.76 -0.03 7.90
CA ALA A 47 -7.35 -0.14 6.58
C ALA A 47 -6.78 0.90 5.59
N ARG A 48 -6.50 2.12 6.07
CA ARG A 48 -5.93 3.20 5.24
C ARG A 48 -4.50 2.87 4.81
N GLU A 49 -3.63 2.48 5.75
CA GLU A 49 -2.26 2.08 5.46
C GLU A 49 -2.21 0.87 4.51
N ALA A 50 -3.12 -0.10 4.69
CA ALA A 50 -3.21 -1.26 3.81
C ALA A 50 -3.60 -0.88 2.37
N CYS A 51 -4.60 0.01 2.22
CA CYS A 51 -4.99 0.53 0.91
C CYS A 51 -3.85 1.31 0.25
N GLU A 52 -3.13 2.12 1.03
CA GLU A 52 -2.00 2.89 0.52
C GLU A 52 -0.84 2.01 0.05
N ALA A 53 -0.48 0.97 0.83
CA ALA A 53 0.54 0.01 0.42
C ALA A 53 0.17 -0.71 -0.89
N VAL A 54 -1.09 -1.12 -1.04
CA VAL A 54 -1.60 -1.75 -2.29
C VAL A 54 -1.57 -0.75 -3.45
N ARG A 55 -1.95 0.50 -3.22
CA ARG A 55 -1.91 1.56 -4.25
C ARG A 55 -0.48 1.76 -4.76
N GLN A 56 0.49 1.90 -3.84
CA GLN A 56 1.91 2.07 -4.20
C GLN A 56 2.45 0.86 -4.96
N HIS A 57 2.12 -0.36 -4.52
CA HIS A 57 2.50 -1.59 -5.24
C HIS A 57 1.97 -1.61 -6.67
N ASN A 58 0.68 -1.34 -6.86
CA ASN A 58 0.05 -1.35 -8.18
C ASN A 58 0.62 -0.25 -9.10
N LEU A 59 0.89 0.94 -8.56
CA LEU A 59 1.55 2.01 -9.31
C LEU A 59 2.98 1.64 -9.73
N ALA A 60 3.73 0.96 -8.85
CA ALA A 60 5.07 0.46 -9.19
C ALA A 60 5.00 -0.57 -10.32
N MET A 61 4.05 -1.50 -10.29
CA MET A 61 3.83 -2.48 -11.36
C MET A 61 3.40 -1.84 -12.68
N ALA A 62 2.48 -0.87 -12.63
CA ALA A 62 2.02 -0.16 -13.82
C ALA A 62 3.14 0.66 -14.51
N ARG A 63 4.16 1.10 -13.76
CA ARG A 63 5.33 1.80 -14.31
C ARG A 63 6.40 0.87 -14.88
N ALA A 64 6.36 -0.41 -14.50
CA ALA A 64 7.34 -1.41 -14.91
C ALA A 64 6.93 -2.20 -16.17
N GLY A 65 5.65 -2.12 -16.57
CA GLY A 65 5.13 -2.65 -17.83
C GLY A 65 5.10 -1.60 -18.92
#